data_AF-A0A7V4W901-F1
#
_entry.id   AF-A0A7V4W901-F1
#
_cell.length_a   1.000
_cell.length_b   1.000
_cell.length_c   1.000
_cell.angle_alpha   90.00
_cell.angle_beta   90.00
_cell.angle_gamma   90.00
#
_symmetry.space_group_name_H-M   'P 1'
#
loop_
_entity.id
_entity.type
_entity.pdbx_description
1 polymer ?
#
loop_
_entity_poly.entity_id
_entity_poly.type
_entity_poly.pdbx_seq_one_letter_code
_entity_poly.pdbx_strand_id
1 'polypeptide(L)'
;MTKLNLKLIRDLKFSPLVFLGITVLITVGIALFGASYELYMDLERSYALSYRKLNMADFTVQLQSAPGEVVNILRNIPGVRDVEGR
;
A
#
# COMPACT_ATOMS: atom_id res chain seq x y z
N MET A 1 25.65 -38.74 9.88
CA MET A 1 25.26 -38.64 8.44
C MET A 1 24.98 -40.04 7.92
N THR A 2 23.73 -40.36 7.63
CA THR A 2 23.31 -41.67 7.11
C THR A 2 23.71 -41.80 5.64
N LYS A 3 23.98 -43.02 5.13
CA LYS A 3 24.37 -43.23 3.71
C LYS A 3 23.37 -42.67 2.70
N LEU A 4 22.08 -42.62 3.06
CA LEU A 4 21.04 -41.98 2.26
C LEU A 4 21.30 -40.49 2.01
N ASN A 5 21.71 -39.73 3.03
CA ASN A 5 21.95 -38.28 2.91
C ASN A 5 23.13 -37.99 1.98
N LEU A 6 24.17 -38.82 2.03
CA LEU A 6 25.32 -38.72 1.13
C LEU A 6 24.92 -38.96 -0.33
N LYS A 7 24.04 -39.94 -0.58
CA LYS A 7 23.48 -40.17 -1.92
C LYS A 7 22.65 -38.97 -2.39
N LEU A 8 21.81 -38.43 -1.50
CA LEU A 8 20.93 -37.30 -1.79
C LEU A 8 21.71 -36.03 -2.17
N ILE A 9 22.78 -35.70 -1.43
CA ILE A 9 23.66 -34.56 -1.74
C ILE A 9 24.38 -34.78 -3.08
N ARG A 10 24.79 -36.03 -3.37
CA ARG A 10 25.44 -36.37 -4.64
C ARG A 10 24.49 -36.24 -5.83
N ASP A 11 23.24 -36.68 -5.66
CA ASP A 11 22.19 -36.52 -6.69
C ASP A 11 21.85 -35.04 -6.91
N LEU A 12 21.81 -34.24 -5.83
CA LEU A 12 21.65 -32.79 -5.90
C LEU A 12 22.73 -32.11 -6.76
N LYS A 13 23.98 -32.55 -6.59
CA LYS A 13 25.13 -32.08 -7.38
C LYS A 13 25.12 -32.56 -8.83
N PHE A 14 24.45 -33.67 -9.13
CA PHE A 14 24.44 -34.25 -10.48
C PHE A 14 23.43 -33.57 -11.40
N SER A 15 22.40 -32.92 -10.85
CA SER A 15 21.38 -32.18 -11.62
C SER A 15 21.17 -30.74 -11.10
N PRO A 16 22.21 -29.90 -11.14
CA PRO A 16 22.17 -28.55 -10.54
C PRO A 16 21.17 -27.63 -11.24
N LEU A 17 20.99 -27.76 -12.56
CA LEU A 17 20.09 -26.90 -13.35
C LEU A 17 18.62 -27.07 -12.96
N VAL A 18 18.17 -28.32 -12.74
CA VAL A 18 16.78 -28.61 -12.36
C VAL A 18 16.50 -28.08 -10.95
N PHE A 19 17.41 -28.34 -10.01
CA PHE A 19 17.27 -27.86 -8.64
C PHE A 19 17.29 -26.33 -8.55
N LEU A 20 18.14 -25.69 -9.35
CA LEU A 20 18.19 -24.24 -9.43
C LEU A 20 16.88 -23.68 -10.01
N GLY A 21 16.33 -24.30 -11.05
CA GLY A 21 15.02 -23.92 -11.60
C GLY A 21 13.89 -23.98 -10.55
N ILE A 22 13.82 -25.07 -9.79
CA ILE A 22 12.83 -25.23 -8.71
C ILE A 22 13.04 -24.17 -7.62
N THR A 23 14.29 -23.94 -7.22
CA THR A 23 14.62 -22.95 -6.18
C THR A 23 14.24 -21.54 -6.61
N VAL A 24 14.54 -21.16 -7.86
CA VAL A 24 14.17 -19.88 -8.43
C VAL A 24 12.65 -19.75 -8.49
N LEU A 25 11.95 -20.77 -8.96
CA LEU A 25 10.49 -20.77 -9.03
C LEU A 25 9.84 -20.54 -7.66
N ILE A 26 10.31 -21.26 -6.64
CA ILE A 26 9.82 -21.11 -5.26
C ILE A 26 10.13 -19.70 -4.74
N THR A 27 11.37 -19.23 -4.93
CA THR A 27 11.80 -17.89 -4.48
C THR A 27 10.95 -16.80 -5.11
N VAL A 28 10.74 -16.86 -6.43
CA VAL A 28 9.91 -15.91 -7.16
C VAL A 28 8.48 -15.96 -6.66
N GLY A 29 7.91 -17.14 -6.46
CA GLY A 29 6.55 -17.28 -5.93
C GLY A 29 6.38 -16.65 -4.55
N ILE A 30 7.31 -16.91 -3.63
CA ILE A 30 7.30 -16.31 -2.28
C ILE A 30 7.45 -14.79 -2.35
N ALA A 31 8.37 -14.29 -3.18
CA ALA A 31 8.60 -12.85 -3.35
C ALA A 31 7.37 -12.14 -3.91
N LEU A 32 6.72 -12.71 -4.93
CA LEU A 32 5.51 -12.16 -5.54
C LEU A 32 4.35 -12.12 -4.54
N PHE A 33 4.19 -13.19 -3.75
CA PHE A 33 3.18 -13.24 -2.70
C PHE A 33 3.45 -12.19 -1.61
N GLY A 34 4.69 -12.10 -1.11
CA GLY A 34 5.08 -11.11 -0.12
C GLY A 34 4.86 -9.67 -0.59
N ALA A 35 5.31 -9.36 -1.81
CA ALA A 35 5.10 -8.04 -2.42
C ALA A 35 3.61 -7.71 -2.59
N SER A 36 2.79 -8.68 -3.00
CA SER A 36 1.35 -8.47 -3.17
C SER A 36 0.66 -8.20 -1.83
N TYR A 37 1.07 -8.91 -0.77
CA TYR A 37 0.56 -8.73 0.58
C TYR A 37 0.96 -7.37 1.17
N GLU A 38 2.22 -6.97 0.99
CA GLU A 38 2.70 -5.65 1.40
C GLU A 38 1.97 -4.53 0.68
N LEU A 39 1.81 -4.61 -0.65
CA LEU A 39 1.04 -3.63 -1.43
C LEU A 39 -0.41 -3.53 -0.96
N TYR A 40 -1.06 -4.67 -0.69
CA TYR A 40 -2.41 -4.70 -0.15
C TYR A 40 -2.52 -3.95 1.18
N MET A 41 -1.55 -4.17 2.08
CA MET A 41 -1.56 -3.55 3.41
C MET A 41 -1.15 -2.07 3.38
N ASP A 42 -0.33 -1.68 2.41
CA ASP A 42 0.20 -0.30 2.30
C ASP A 42 -0.67 0.62 1.43
N LEU A 43 -1.61 0.07 0.66
CA LEU A 43 -2.59 0.82 -0.15
C LEU A 43 -3.39 1.83 0.69
N GLU A 44 -3.89 1.42 1.85
CA GLU A 44 -4.63 2.31 2.75
C GLU A 44 -3.74 3.42 3.33
N ARG A 45 -2.48 3.09 3.65
CA ARG A 45 -1.51 4.06 4.17
C ARG A 45 -1.10 5.07 3.11
N SER A 46 -0.81 4.62 1.89
CA SER A 46 -0.47 5.49 0.76
C SER A 46 -1.62 6.43 0.39
N TYR A 47 -2.86 5.94 0.45
CA TYR A 47 -4.04 6.76 0.23
C TYR A 47 -4.19 7.85 1.30
N ALA A 48 -4.13 7.45 2.58
CA ALA A 48 -4.25 8.38 3.70
C ALA A 48 -3.08 9.38 3.79
N LEU A 49 -1.88 8.99 3.35
CA LEU A 49 -0.72 9.87 3.26
C LEU A 49 -0.90 10.91 2.15
N SER A 50 -1.41 10.48 0.99
CA SER A 50 -1.63 11.37 -0.16
C SER A 50 -2.71 12.41 0.15
N TYR A 51 -3.83 12.00 0.73
CA TYR A 51 -4.89 12.91 1.18
C TYR A 51 -4.40 13.94 2.18
N ARG A 52 -3.59 13.50 3.16
CA ARG A 52 -2.97 14.41 4.13
C ARG A 52 -1.98 15.38 3.49
N LYS A 53 -1.11 14.92 2.59
CA LYS A 53 -0.12 15.78 1.93
C LYS A 53 -0.76 16.85 1.04
N LEU A 54 -1.83 16.52 0.32
CA LEU A 54 -2.52 17.47 -0.54
C LEU A 54 -3.54 18.34 0.22
N ASN A 55 -3.68 18.18 1.54
CA ASN A 55 -4.70 18.85 2.35
C ASN A 55 -6.10 18.71 1.73
N MET A 56 -6.39 17.56 1.11
CA MET A 56 -7.70 17.32 0.52
C MET A 56 -8.78 17.42 1.58
N ALA A 57 -9.90 18.05 1.21
CA ALA A 57 -11.07 18.13 2.08
C ALA A 57 -11.71 16.75 2.19
N ASP A 58 -12.05 16.33 3.41
CA ASP A 58 -12.79 15.09 3.65
C ASP A 58 -14.20 15.16 3.04
N PHE A 59 -14.80 16.37 3.04
CA PHE A 59 -16.04 16.68 2.35
C PHE A 59 -16.09 18.18 2.01
N THR A 60 -16.84 18.51 0.95
CA THR A 60 -17.08 19.89 0.53
C THR A 60 -18.58 20.15 0.51
N VAL A 61 -19.01 21.29 1.04
CA VAL A 61 -20.41 21.71 1.02
C VAL A 61 -20.51 22.99 0.18
N GLN A 62 -21.41 22.99 -0.80
CA GLN A 62 -21.65 24.14 -1.66
C GLN A 62 -23.01 24.75 -1.34
N LEU A 63 -23.04 26.02 -0.94
CA LEU A 63 -24.27 26.77 -0.70
C LEU A 63 -24.52 27.71 -1.87
N GLN A 64 -25.72 27.67 -2.44
CA GLN A 64 -26.17 28.68 -3.40
C GLN A 64 -26.81 29.84 -2.60
N SER A 65 -26.30 31.06 -2.82
CA SER A 65 -26.84 32.31 -2.25
C SER A 65 -26.68 32.48 -0.73
N ALA A 66 -25.45 32.34 -0.22
CA ALA A 66 -25.12 32.73 1.16
C ALA A 66 -24.73 34.23 1.24
N PRO A 67 -25.35 35.03 2.14
CA PRO A 67 -24.87 36.37 2.44
C PRO A 67 -23.40 36.34 2.89
N GLY A 68 -22.60 37.35 2.51
CA GLY A 68 -21.16 37.37 2.83
C GLY A 68 -20.84 37.26 4.33
N GLU A 69 -21.78 37.66 5.18
CA GLU A 69 -21.69 37.52 6.64
C GLU A 69 -21.67 36.05 7.11
N VAL A 70 -22.33 35.16 6.36
CA VAL A 70 -22.37 33.71 6.63
C VAL A 70 -21.00 33.07 6.45
N VAL A 71 -20.13 33.61 5.58
CA VAL A 71 -18.75 33.12 5.39
C VAL A 71 -17.95 33.22 6.69
N ASN A 72 -18.09 34.32 7.42
CA ASN A 72 -17.39 34.52 8.70
C ASN A 72 -17.94 33.61 9.80
N ILE A 73 -19.25 33.34 9.79
CA ILE A 73 -19.89 32.42 10.73
C ILE A 73 -19.40 30.99 10.47
N LEU A 74 -19.37 30.56 9.21
CA LEU A 74 -18.92 29.22 8.81
C LEU A 74 -17.44 29.00 9.12
N ARG A 75 -16.59 30.02 8.94
CA ARG A 75 -15.15 29.94 9.25
C ARG A 75 -14.85 29.74 10.75
N ASN A 76 -15.78 30.12 11.63
CA ASN A 76 -15.64 29.96 13.08
C ASN A 76 -16.16 28.60 13.59
N ILE A 77 -16.73 27.74 12.73
CA ILE A 77 -17.21 26.43 13.14
C ILE A 77 -16.02 25.49 13.38
N PRO A 78 -15.93 24.81 14.55
CA PRO A 78 -14.88 23.84 14.81
C PRO A 78 -14.88 22.72 13.76
N GLY A 79 -13.73 22.48 13.13
CA GLY A 79 -13.57 21.46 12.08
C GLY A 79 -13.69 22.00 10.65
N VAL A 80 -14.09 23.26 10.46
CA VAL A 80 -14.04 23.92 9.15
C VAL A 80 -12.63 24.43 8.90
N ARG A 81 -11.95 23.86 7.89
CA ARG A 81 -10.56 24.19 7.56
C ARG A 81 -10.46 25.41 6.65
N ASP A 82 -11.37 25.54 5.67
CA ASP A 82 -11.42 26.70 4.79
C ASP A 82 -12.84 26.97 4.30
N VAL A 83 -13.13 28.24 3.98
CA VAL A 83 -14.41 28.71 3.45
C VAL A 83 -14.15 29.76 2.37
N GLU A 84 -14.55 29.45 1.15
CA GLU A 84 -14.54 30.38 0.02
C GLU A 84 -15.98 30.84 -0.28
N GLY A 85 -16.19 32.16 -0.34
CA GLY A 85 -17.42 32.77 -0.83
C GLY A 85 -17.12 33.58 -2.08
N ARG A 86 -17.88 33.35 -3.15
CA ARG A 86 -17.82 34.10 -4.42
C ARG A 86 -19.19 34.62 -4.77
#